data_AF-A0A2A6C7Y2-F1
#
_entry.id   AF-A0A2A6C7Y2-F1
#
_cell.length_a   1.000
_cell.length_b   1.000
_cell.length_c   1.000
_cell.angle_alpha   90.00
_cell.angle_beta   90.00
_cell.angle_gamma   90.00
#
_symmetry.space_group_name_H-M   'P 1'
#
loop_
_entity.id
_entity.type
_entity.pdbx_description
1 polymer ?
#
loop_
_entity_poly.entity_id
_entity_poly.type
_entity_poly.pdbx_seq_one_letter_code
_entity_poly.pdbx_strand_id
1 'polypeptide(L)'
;MNDVEPNARDDDIVTPNRPDLFNPDGAPKQSLFYCRECGVSFIRYTNLLKHIERWKHFIRPEHIKLLDRELGLFMRAIEDTLVPVPLSPVSEVIKAFKRKSDPELPHGWAIRHWRKVGRYPETTKAFVKAKFDEYAKCGAKLKADEAEIQMRADRFIEPNDLMTKSQLRNYINTLKSQLPKTRV
;
A
#
# COMPACT_ATOMS: atom_id res chain seq x y z
N MET A 1 31.28 19.80 -28.91
CA MET A 1 30.79 19.30 -30.20
C MET A 1 31.49 17.99 -30.45
N ASN A 2 30.70 16.97 -30.71
CA ASN A 2 31.08 15.56 -30.66
C ASN A 2 31.76 15.16 -31.96
N ASP A 3 32.99 14.65 -31.89
CA ASP A 3 33.61 13.88 -32.96
C ASP A 3 34.00 12.51 -32.38
N VAL A 4 33.05 11.57 -32.44
CA VAL A 4 33.32 10.14 -32.29
C VAL A 4 32.88 9.48 -33.59
N GLU A 5 33.89 9.15 -34.37
CA GLU A 5 33.88 8.33 -35.56
C GLU A 5 33.16 6.99 -35.28
N PRO A 6 32.15 6.58 -36.06
CA PRO A 6 31.54 5.28 -35.90
C PRO A 6 32.48 4.26 -36.56
N ASN A 7 33.26 3.55 -35.73
CA ASN A 7 34.01 2.38 -36.17
C ASN A 7 33.01 1.31 -36.62
N ALA A 8 32.75 1.29 -37.94
CA ALA A 8 32.02 0.27 -38.65
C ALA A 8 32.78 -1.05 -38.48
N ARG A 9 32.29 -1.90 -37.58
CA ARG A 9 32.67 -3.31 -37.56
C ARG A 9 31.76 -3.99 -38.57
N ASP A 10 32.38 -4.52 -39.62
CA ASP A 10 31.75 -5.39 -40.62
C ASP A 10 30.99 -6.52 -39.90
N ASP A 11 29.68 -6.35 -39.71
CA ASP A 11 28.79 -7.43 -39.33
C ASP A 11 28.64 -8.32 -40.59
N ASP A 12 29.13 -9.56 -40.51
CA ASP A 12 29.08 -10.63 -41.53
C ASP A 12 27.63 -11.01 -41.93
N ILE A 13 26.85 -10.07 -42.44
CA ILE A 13 25.52 -10.27 -43.01
C ILE A 13 25.73 -10.67 -44.47
N VAL A 14 25.40 -11.92 -44.80
CA VAL A 14 25.46 -12.39 -46.19
C VAL A 14 24.23 -11.84 -46.92
N THR A 15 24.41 -10.75 -47.66
CA THR A 15 23.42 -10.27 -48.63
C THR A 15 23.22 -11.35 -49.71
N PRO A 16 21.98 -11.69 -50.12
CA PRO A 16 21.74 -12.64 -51.20
C PRO A 16 22.51 -12.19 -52.45
N ASN A 17 23.40 -13.05 -52.94
CA ASN A 17 24.35 -12.76 -54.01
C ASN A 17 23.72 -12.02 -55.19
N ARG A 18 24.20 -10.80 -55.48
CA ARG A 18 24.18 -10.29 -56.86
C ARG A 18 25.26 -11.09 -57.61
N PRO A 19 24.96 -11.76 -58.74
CA PRO A 19 25.96 -12.56 -59.43
C PRO A 19 27.09 -11.66 -59.92
N ASP A 20 28.29 -11.86 -59.38
CA ASP A 20 29.49 -11.17 -59.80
C ASP A 20 30.05 -11.89 -61.04
N LEU A 21 30.15 -11.17 -62.16
CA LEU A 21 30.40 -11.73 -63.49
C LEU A 21 31.87 -12.15 -63.73
N PHE A 22 32.73 -12.11 -62.71
CA PHE A 22 34.19 -12.25 -62.88
C PHE A 22 34.89 -13.31 -62.03
N ASN A 23 34.18 -14.27 -61.42
CA ASN A 23 34.84 -15.41 -60.76
C ASN A 23 34.08 -16.74 -60.97
N PRO A 24 34.59 -17.68 -61.77
CA PRO A 24 33.87 -18.91 -62.09
C PRO A 24 33.94 -20.01 -61.02
N ASP A 25 34.71 -19.83 -59.93
CA ASP A 25 34.86 -20.83 -58.85
C ASP A 25 34.21 -20.41 -57.51
N GLY A 26 33.11 -19.67 -57.58
CA GLY A 26 32.34 -19.24 -56.41
C GLY A 26 31.49 -20.37 -55.83
N ALA A 27 32.08 -21.27 -55.04
CA ALA A 27 31.29 -22.17 -54.19
C ALA A 27 30.31 -21.33 -53.34
N PRO A 28 28.99 -21.63 -53.34
CA PRO A 28 28.04 -20.85 -52.57
C PRO A 28 28.43 -20.98 -51.09
N LYS A 29 28.76 -19.85 -50.44
CA LYS A 29 28.90 -19.80 -48.99
C LYS A 29 27.57 -20.24 -48.41
N GLN A 30 27.49 -21.52 -48.01
CA GLN A 30 26.30 -22.10 -47.42
C GLN A 30 26.04 -21.33 -46.13
N SER A 31 25.06 -20.43 -46.15
CA SER A 31 24.61 -19.77 -44.94
C SER A 31 23.86 -20.80 -44.11
N LEU A 32 24.55 -21.43 -43.16
CA LEU A 32 24.06 -22.58 -42.42
C LEU A 32 22.94 -22.24 -41.42
N PHE A 33 22.85 -20.99 -40.97
CA PHE A 33 21.88 -20.56 -39.98
C PHE A 33 21.13 -19.33 -40.49
N TYR A 34 19.82 -19.28 -40.34
CA TYR A 34 19.02 -18.13 -40.76
C TYR A 34 17.93 -17.82 -39.73
N CYS A 35 17.58 -16.55 -39.63
CA CYS A 35 16.47 -16.09 -38.81
C CYS A 35 15.16 -16.28 -39.57
N ARG A 36 14.17 -16.97 -38.97
CA ARG A 36 12.86 -17.20 -39.61
C ARG A 36 12.00 -15.94 -39.74
N GLU A 37 12.24 -14.93 -38.91
CA GLU A 37 11.39 -13.72 -38.89
C GLU A 37 11.86 -12.64 -39.87
N CYS A 38 13.17 -12.46 -40.06
CA CYS A 38 13.70 -11.51 -41.03
C CYS A 38 14.39 -12.13 -42.25
N GLY A 39 14.55 -13.46 -42.31
CA GLY A 39 15.23 -14.14 -43.41
C GLY A 39 16.74 -13.89 -43.51
N VAL A 40 17.34 -13.15 -42.58
CA VAL A 40 18.78 -12.87 -42.57
C VAL A 40 19.55 -14.15 -42.26
N SER A 41 20.60 -14.41 -43.04
CA SER A 41 21.40 -15.61 -42.92
C SER A 41 22.80 -15.29 -42.37
N PHE A 42 23.30 -16.22 -41.55
CA PHE A 42 24.53 -16.10 -40.78
C PHE A 42 25.38 -17.35 -40.95
N ILE A 43 26.69 -17.14 -40.95
CA ILE A 43 27.67 -18.24 -41.07
C ILE A 43 27.84 -18.98 -39.74
N ARG A 44 27.71 -18.29 -38.60
CA ARG A 44 27.90 -18.85 -37.25
C ARG A 44 26.63 -18.78 -36.41
N TYR A 45 26.38 -19.84 -35.65
CA TYR A 45 25.23 -19.92 -34.73
C TYR A 45 25.25 -18.82 -33.64
N THR A 46 26.43 -18.46 -33.13
CA THR A 46 26.58 -17.39 -32.14
C THR A 46 26.16 -16.02 -32.64
N ASN A 47 26.27 -15.77 -33.94
CA ASN A 47 25.83 -14.52 -34.56
C ASN A 47 24.31 -14.49 -34.73
N LEU A 48 23.69 -15.64 -35.06
CA LEU A 48 22.24 -15.78 -35.03
C LEU A 48 21.67 -15.52 -33.62
N LEU A 49 22.31 -16.04 -32.57
CA LEU A 49 21.89 -15.80 -31.18
C LEU A 49 21.96 -14.31 -30.81
N LYS A 50 23.10 -13.65 -31.07
CA LYS A 50 23.23 -12.20 -30.82
C LYS A 50 22.22 -11.37 -31.61
N HIS A 51 21.88 -11.81 -32.83
CA HIS A 51 20.85 -11.18 -33.66
C HIS A 51 19.45 -11.32 -33.04
N ILE A 52 19.11 -12.49 -32.48
CA ILE A 52 17.85 -12.72 -31.74
C ILE A 52 17.83 -11.88 -30.45
N GLU A 53 18.95 -11.79 -29.73
CA GLU A 53 19.07 -11.05 -28.46
C GLU A 53 19.00 -9.52 -28.63
N ARG A 54 19.38 -8.97 -29.78
CA ARG A 54 19.47 -7.51 -30.04
C ARG A 54 18.13 -6.82 -30.34
N TRP A 55 16.99 -7.39 -29.94
CA TRP A 55 15.67 -6.72 -29.93
C TRP A 55 15.08 -6.30 -31.29
N LYS A 56 15.55 -6.84 -32.43
CA LYS A 56 14.85 -6.65 -33.73
C LYS A 56 13.64 -7.57 -33.90
N HIS A 57 13.57 -8.63 -33.10
CA HIS A 57 12.49 -9.63 -33.09
C HIS A 57 11.84 -9.61 -31.70
N PHE A 58 10.52 -9.45 -31.64
CA PHE A 58 9.75 -9.32 -30.39
C PHE A 58 9.57 -10.67 -29.68
N ILE A 59 10.57 -11.55 -29.75
CA ILE A 59 10.64 -12.81 -29.03
C ILE A 59 11.79 -12.64 -28.05
N ARG A 60 11.48 -12.48 -26.75
CA ARG A 60 12.43 -12.90 -25.70
C ARG A 60 12.34 -14.41 -25.67
N PRO A 61 13.34 -15.18 -26.13
CA PRO A 61 13.46 -16.56 -25.71
C PRO A 61 13.98 -16.45 -24.29
N GLU A 62 13.08 -16.24 -23.33
CA GLU A 62 13.40 -16.69 -21.98
C GLU A 62 13.76 -18.17 -22.17
N HIS A 63 15.01 -18.53 -21.88
CA HIS A 63 15.44 -19.93 -21.90
C HIS A 63 14.54 -20.66 -20.92
N ILE A 64 13.41 -21.20 -21.40
CA ILE A 64 12.51 -22.02 -20.59
C ILE A 64 13.39 -23.15 -20.10
N LYS A 65 13.71 -23.14 -18.81
CA LYS A 65 14.56 -24.18 -18.25
C LYS A 65 13.81 -25.48 -18.41
N LEU A 66 14.53 -26.60 -18.56
CA LEU A 66 13.90 -27.91 -18.60
C LEU A 66 12.92 -28.08 -17.42
N LEU A 67 13.27 -27.57 -16.24
CA LEU A 67 12.39 -27.54 -15.07
C LEU A 67 11.05 -26.83 -15.32
N ASP A 68 11.08 -25.63 -15.93
CA ASP A 68 9.88 -24.83 -16.19
C ASP A 68 8.97 -25.53 -17.21
N ARG A 69 9.59 -26.20 -18.20
CA ARG A 69 8.88 -27.01 -19.19
C ARG A 69 8.20 -28.23 -18.54
N GLU A 70 8.93 -28.98 -17.72
CA GLU A 70 8.38 -30.15 -17.03
C GLU A 70 7.31 -29.75 -16.00
N LEU A 71 7.49 -28.62 -15.30
CA LEU A 71 6.48 -28.08 -14.39
C LEU A 71 5.19 -27.70 -15.14
N GLY A 72 5.31 -27.08 -16.32
CA GLY A 72 4.17 -26.77 -17.16
C GLY A 72 3.44 -28.01 -17.68
N LEU A 73 4.16 -29.07 -18.03
CA LEU A 73 3.56 -30.36 -18.41
C LEU A 73 2.85 -31.02 -17.22
N PHE A 74 3.44 -30.96 -16.03
CA PHE A 74 2.85 -31.50 -14.81
C PHE A 74 1.57 -30.76 -14.41
N MET A 75 1.57 -29.42 -14.45
CA MET A 75 0.36 -28.63 -14.18
C MET A 75 -0.76 -28.98 -15.15
N ARG A 76 -0.46 -29.11 -16.44
CA ARG A 76 -1.46 -29.50 -17.45
C ARG A 76 -2.00 -30.92 -17.20
N ALA A 77 -1.15 -31.87 -16.83
CA ALA A 77 -1.59 -33.22 -16.48
C ALA A 77 -2.49 -33.25 -15.24
N ILE A 78 -2.24 -32.39 -14.24
CA ILE A 78 -3.16 -32.21 -13.12
C ILE A 78 -4.50 -31.64 -13.61
N GLU A 79 -4.48 -30.61 -14.43
CA GLU A 79 -5.71 -30.01 -14.96
C GLU A 79 -6.53 -31.00 -15.82
N ASP A 80 -5.86 -31.82 -16.63
CA ASP A 80 -6.49 -32.84 -17.47
C ASP A 80 -7.05 -34.04 -16.66
N THR A 81 -6.46 -34.36 -15.51
CA THR A 81 -6.93 -35.44 -14.63
C THR A 81 -8.02 -34.98 -13.66
N LEU A 82 -8.11 -33.69 -13.38
CA LEU A 82 -9.18 -33.11 -12.58
C LEU A 82 -10.44 -32.95 -13.42
N VAL A 83 -11.37 -33.90 -13.27
CA VAL A 83 -12.75 -33.71 -13.73
C VAL A 83 -13.31 -32.48 -13.01
N PRO A 84 -13.74 -31.43 -13.74
CA PRO A 84 -14.36 -30.28 -13.10
C PRO A 84 -15.57 -30.75 -12.31
N VAL A 85 -15.50 -30.69 -10.99
CA VAL A 85 -16.69 -30.88 -10.15
C VAL A 85 -17.64 -29.75 -10.50
N PRO A 86 -18.86 -30.03 -11.00
CA PRO A 86 -19.80 -28.97 -11.29
C PRO A 86 -20.11 -28.24 -9.99
N LEU A 87 -19.63 -27.01 -9.90
CA LEU A 87 -19.97 -26.13 -8.79
C LEU A 87 -21.48 -25.91 -8.82
N SER A 88 -22.10 -25.89 -7.63
CA SER A 88 -23.50 -25.53 -7.54
C SER A 88 -23.72 -24.13 -8.13
N PRO A 89 -24.85 -23.89 -8.82
CA PRO A 89 -25.18 -22.58 -9.33
C PRO A 89 -25.02 -21.51 -8.25
N VAL A 90 -24.38 -20.40 -8.61
CA VAL A 90 -24.11 -19.28 -7.68
C VAL A 90 -25.39 -18.82 -6.96
N SER A 91 -26.55 -18.94 -7.60
CA SER A 91 -27.87 -18.66 -7.02
C SER A 91 -28.22 -19.57 -5.84
N GLU A 92 -27.89 -20.86 -5.90
CA GLU A 92 -28.09 -21.83 -4.81
C GLU A 92 -27.14 -21.56 -3.66
N VAL A 93 -25.88 -21.23 -3.97
CA VAL A 93 -24.87 -20.84 -2.98
C VAL A 93 -25.32 -19.57 -2.24
N ILE A 94 -25.73 -18.51 -2.96
CA ILE A 94 -26.23 -17.27 -2.35
C ILE A 94 -27.48 -17.53 -1.50
N LYS A 95 -28.39 -18.41 -1.95
CA LYS A 95 -29.57 -18.79 -1.19
C LYS A 95 -29.20 -19.55 0.09
N ALA A 96 -28.16 -20.38 0.04
CA ALA A 96 -27.62 -21.09 1.21
C ALA A 96 -26.85 -20.17 2.18
N PHE A 97 -26.22 -19.10 1.68
CA PHE A 97 -25.59 -18.06 2.51
C PHE A 97 -26.62 -17.19 3.23
N LYS A 98 -27.80 -16.97 2.63
CA LYS A 98 -28.94 -16.30 3.28
C LYS A 98 -29.65 -17.19 4.31
N ARG A 99 -28.89 -17.92 5.14
CA ARG A 99 -29.44 -18.61 6.32
C ARG A 99 -29.91 -17.57 7.35
N LYS A 100 -31.01 -17.92 7.99
CA LYS A 100 -31.82 -17.14 8.94
C LYS A 100 -31.10 -16.89 10.28
N SER A 101 -30.20 -15.90 10.42
CA SER A 101 -29.78 -15.44 11.77
C SER A 101 -28.73 -14.33 11.77
N ASP A 102 -28.79 -13.36 10.88
CA ASP A 102 -28.20 -12.07 11.24
C ASP A 102 -29.36 -11.18 11.68
N PRO A 103 -29.45 -10.83 12.98
CA PRO A 103 -30.40 -9.81 13.41
C PRO A 103 -30.17 -8.56 12.56
N GLU A 104 -31.21 -7.78 12.28
CA GLU A 104 -31.00 -6.47 11.65
C GLU A 104 -30.18 -5.62 12.61
N LEU A 105 -28.97 -5.30 12.18
CA LEU A 105 -28.01 -4.62 13.02
C LEU A 105 -28.30 -3.13 12.95
N PRO A 106 -28.39 -2.45 14.11
CA PRO A 106 -28.59 -1.02 14.10
C PRO A 106 -27.45 -0.36 13.33
N HIS A 107 -27.82 0.65 12.54
CA HIS A 107 -26.88 1.37 11.71
C HIS A 107 -25.69 1.87 12.55
N GLY A 108 -24.48 1.45 12.20
CA GLY A 108 -23.27 1.80 12.93
C GLY A 108 -22.85 0.85 14.06
N TRP A 109 -23.38 -0.38 14.18
CA TRP A 109 -22.84 -1.36 15.15
C TRP A 109 -21.33 -1.59 14.95
N ALA A 110 -20.87 -1.73 13.71
CA ALA A 110 -19.44 -1.94 13.44
C ALA A 110 -18.58 -0.68 13.63
N ILE A 111 -19.18 0.50 13.88
CA ILE A 111 -18.44 1.75 14.07
C ILE A 111 -18.03 1.84 15.55
N ARG A 112 -16.73 1.98 15.80
CA ARG A 112 -16.22 2.31 17.13
C ARG A 112 -16.86 3.62 17.58
N HIS A 113 -17.72 3.58 18.59
CA HIS A 113 -18.23 4.81 19.19
C HIS A 113 -17.06 5.57 19.80
N TRP A 114 -16.73 6.72 19.24
CA TRP A 114 -15.79 7.63 19.86
C TRP A 114 -16.52 8.24 21.06
N ARG A 115 -15.96 8.14 22.27
CA ARG A 115 -16.51 8.89 23.39
C ARG A 115 -16.45 10.35 23.00
N LYS A 116 -17.59 11.03 22.95
CA LYS A 116 -17.60 12.49 22.89
C LYS A 116 -16.82 12.96 24.11
N VAL A 117 -15.71 13.66 23.89
CA VAL A 117 -15.01 14.35 24.99
C VAL A 117 -15.96 15.45 25.42
N GLY A 118 -16.81 15.15 26.41
CA GLY A 118 -17.77 16.10 26.95
C GLY A 118 -17.04 17.32 27.48
N ARG A 119 -17.59 18.52 27.22
CA ARG A 119 -17.20 19.69 28.01
C ARG A 119 -17.54 19.38 29.48
N TYR A 120 -16.73 19.87 30.41
CA TYR A 120 -17.01 19.66 31.84
C TYR A 120 -18.44 20.14 32.18
N PRO A 121 -19.15 19.43 33.06
CA PRO A 121 -20.47 19.85 33.53
C PRO A 121 -20.39 21.26 34.13
N GLU A 122 -21.42 22.06 33.88
CA GLU A 122 -21.41 23.49 34.22
C GLU A 122 -21.44 23.73 35.74
N THR A 123 -22.09 22.83 36.48
CA THR A 123 -22.10 22.78 37.94
C THR A 123 -20.67 22.68 38.51
N THR A 124 -19.89 21.74 37.97
CA THR A 124 -18.52 21.51 38.42
C THR A 124 -17.58 22.65 38.04
N LYS A 125 -17.77 23.26 36.86
CA LYS A 125 -17.02 24.46 36.47
C LYS A 125 -17.30 25.65 37.38
N ALA A 126 -18.57 25.85 37.76
CA ALA A 126 -18.99 26.91 38.65
C ALA A 126 -18.40 26.75 40.05
N PHE A 127 -18.39 25.52 40.58
CA PHE A 127 -17.75 25.20 41.86
C PHE A 127 -16.26 25.56 41.84
N VAL A 128 -15.52 25.07 40.85
CA VAL A 128 -14.06 25.31 40.77
C VAL A 128 -13.76 26.79 40.57
N LYS A 129 -14.60 27.51 39.82
CA LYS A 129 -14.47 28.96 39.64
C LYS A 129 -14.74 29.72 40.94
N ALA A 130 -15.80 29.38 41.68
CA ALA A 130 -16.11 29.99 42.97
C ALA A 130 -14.98 29.79 43.97
N LYS A 131 -14.43 28.57 44.08
CA LYS A 131 -13.26 28.29 44.92
C LYS A 131 -12.02 29.03 44.43
N PHE A 132 -11.79 29.13 43.13
CA PHE A 132 -10.68 29.90 42.60
C PHE A 132 -10.77 31.39 43.00
N ASP A 133 -11.96 31.99 42.93
CA ASP A 133 -12.21 33.38 43.31
C ASP A 133 -12.11 33.59 44.83
N GLU A 134 -12.56 32.63 45.65
CA GLU A 134 -12.35 32.64 47.12
C GLU A 134 -10.85 32.67 47.46
N TYR A 135 -10.04 31.80 46.85
CA TYR A 135 -8.60 31.77 47.07
C TYR A 135 -7.91 33.04 46.57
N ALA A 136 -8.39 33.61 45.45
CA ALA A 136 -7.88 34.88 44.94
C ALA A 136 -8.10 36.03 45.93
N LYS A 137 -9.25 36.08 46.63
CA LYS A 137 -9.52 37.06 47.69
C LYS A 137 -8.59 36.89 48.90
N CYS A 138 -8.25 35.64 49.24
CA CYS A 138 -7.35 35.32 50.35
C CYS A 138 -5.85 35.43 49.97
N GLY A 139 -5.51 35.83 48.74
CA GLY A 139 -4.12 35.90 48.26
C GLY A 139 -3.44 34.54 48.08
N ALA A 140 -4.20 33.44 48.17
CA ALA A 140 -3.70 32.08 48.07
C ALA A 140 -3.95 31.49 46.66
N LYS A 141 -3.19 30.47 46.28
CA LYS A 141 -3.36 29.77 45.00
C LYS A 141 -4.10 28.46 45.25
N LEU A 142 -5.25 28.26 44.60
CA LEU A 142 -5.95 26.98 44.61
C LEU A 142 -5.06 25.89 44.01
N LYS A 143 -4.75 24.86 44.82
CA LYS A 143 -4.03 23.65 44.38
C LYS A 143 -5.03 22.63 43.85
N ALA A 144 -4.65 21.88 42.82
CA ALA A 144 -5.53 20.87 42.21
C ALA A 144 -5.89 19.73 43.18
N ASP A 145 -4.96 19.33 44.06
CA ASP A 145 -5.20 18.31 45.10
C ASP A 145 -6.26 18.76 46.11
N GLU A 146 -6.19 20.01 46.53
CA GLU A 146 -7.10 20.59 47.50
C GLU A 146 -8.49 20.79 46.90
N ALA A 147 -8.54 21.23 45.63
CA ALA A 147 -9.79 21.32 44.87
C ALA A 147 -10.46 19.95 44.68
N GLU A 148 -9.68 18.87 44.49
CA GLU A 148 -10.21 17.51 44.36
C GLU A 148 -10.82 17.03 45.68
N ILE A 149 -10.14 17.25 46.82
CA ILE A 149 -10.65 16.91 48.15
C ILE A 149 -11.94 17.68 48.44
N GLN A 150 -11.96 18.98 48.15
CA GLN A 150 -13.14 19.82 48.36
C GLN A 150 -14.31 19.42 47.46
N MET A 151 -14.06 19.09 46.19
CA MET A 151 -15.11 18.59 45.29
C MET A 151 -15.67 17.25 45.75
N ARG A 152 -14.84 16.34 46.26
CA ARG A 152 -15.31 15.04 46.78
C ARG A 152 -16.06 15.17 48.11
N ALA A 153 -15.76 16.21 48.89
CA ALA A 153 -16.48 16.51 50.13
C ALA A 153 -17.84 17.18 49.87
N ASP A 154 -18.01 17.80 48.70
CA ASP A 154 -19.27 18.44 48.31
C ASP A 154 -20.32 17.37 47.93
N ARG A 155 -21.46 17.40 48.61
CA ARG A 155 -22.60 16.50 48.35
C ARG A 155 -23.43 16.92 47.13
N PHE A 156 -23.24 18.12 46.61
CA PHE A 156 -24.01 18.66 45.48
C PHE A 156 -23.43 18.29 44.10
N ILE A 157 -22.21 17.72 44.06
CA ILE A 157 -21.58 17.29 42.80
C ILE A 157 -21.78 15.78 42.66
N GLU A 158 -22.44 15.39 41.56
CA GLU A 158 -22.64 13.98 41.24
C GLU A 158 -21.29 13.27 41.06
N PRO A 159 -21.12 12.02 41.56
CA PRO A 159 -19.85 11.30 41.45
C PRO A 159 -19.31 11.15 40.02
N ASN A 160 -20.20 11.08 39.03
CA ASN A 160 -19.84 11.00 37.61
C ASN A 160 -19.35 12.33 37.02
N ASP A 161 -19.67 13.45 37.67
CA ASP A 161 -19.35 14.81 37.26
C ASP A 161 -18.10 15.37 37.98
N LEU A 162 -17.47 14.54 38.82
CA LEU A 162 -16.22 14.87 39.50
C LEU A 162 -15.06 14.98 38.49
N MET A 163 -14.41 16.14 38.48
CA MET A 163 -13.17 16.38 37.77
C MET A 163 -12.01 15.70 38.49
N THR A 164 -11.20 14.97 37.73
CA THR A 164 -9.93 14.40 38.18
C THR A 164 -8.89 15.50 38.44
N LYS A 165 -7.88 15.19 39.25
CA LYS A 165 -6.72 16.09 39.52
C LYS A 165 -6.15 16.75 38.27
N SER A 166 -5.98 15.98 37.19
CA SER A 166 -5.42 16.48 35.92
C SER A 166 -6.36 17.45 35.22
N GLN A 167 -7.66 17.16 35.22
CA GLN A 167 -8.69 18.04 34.67
C GLN A 167 -8.77 19.35 35.47
N LEU A 168 -8.73 19.27 36.80
CA LEU A 168 -8.69 20.43 37.69
C LEU A 168 -7.48 21.31 37.45
N ARG A 169 -6.29 20.71 37.36
CA ARG A 169 -5.05 21.44 37.06
C ARG A 169 -5.16 22.21 35.75
N ASN A 170 -5.65 21.55 34.70
CA ASN A 170 -5.80 22.16 33.38
C ASN A 170 -6.80 23.33 33.43
N TYR A 171 -7.96 23.12 34.06
CA TYR A 171 -9.00 24.14 34.16
C TYR A 171 -8.55 25.36 34.99
N ILE A 172 -7.89 25.13 36.13
CA ILE A 172 -7.30 26.21 36.95
C ILE A 172 -6.25 27.00 36.15
N ASN A 173 -5.43 26.34 35.34
CA ASN A 173 -4.47 27.05 34.47
C ASN A 173 -5.16 27.88 33.39
N THR A 174 -6.28 27.40 32.84
CA THR A 174 -7.12 28.19 31.93
C THR A 174 -7.68 29.43 32.63
N LEU A 175 -8.21 29.29 33.85
CA LEU A 175 -8.72 30.43 34.65
C LEU A 175 -7.62 31.47 34.93
N LYS A 176 -6.42 31.02 35.30
CA LYS A 176 -5.26 31.92 35.49
C LYS A 176 -4.88 32.66 34.22
N SER A 177 -4.98 32.01 33.06
CA SER A 177 -4.64 32.62 31.77
C SER A 177 -5.66 33.66 31.32
N GLN A 178 -6.91 33.55 31.81
CA GLN A 178 -7.99 34.51 31.55
C GLN A 178 -7.92 35.76 32.43
N LEU A 179 -7.15 35.73 33.53
CA LEU A 179 -6.93 36.93 34.33
C LEU A 179 -6.13 37.96 33.52
N PRO A 180 -6.52 39.25 33.56
CA PRO A 180 -5.77 40.29 32.88
C PRO A 180 -4.34 40.30 33.43
N LYS A 181 -3.34 40.17 32.54
CA LYS A 181 -1.93 40.35 32.91
C LYS A 181 -1.77 41.81 33.33
N THR A 182 -1.78 42.09 34.64
CA THR A 182 -1.34 43.35 35.18
C THR A 182 0.13 43.52 34.81
N ARG A 183 0.39 44.33 33.78
CA ARG A 183 1.72 44.89 33.54
C ARG A 183 2.01 45.83 34.72
N VAL A 184 2.94 45.42 35.58
CA VAL A 184 3.64 46.32 36.49
C VAL A 184 4.90 46.79 35.78
#